data_AF-A0A2N2JGI0-F1
#
_entry.id   AF-A0A2N2JGI0-F1
#
_cell.length_a   1.000
_cell.length_b   1.000
_cell.length_c   1.000
_cell.angle_alpha   90.00
_cell.angle_beta   90.00
_cell.angle_gamma   90.00
#
_symmetry.space_group_name_H-M   'P 1'
#
loop_
_entity.id
_entity.type
_entity.pdbx_description
1 polymer ?
#
loop_
_entity_poly.entity_id
_entity_poly.type
_entity_poly.pdbx_seq_one_letter_code
_entity_poly.pdbx_strand_id
1 'polypeptide(L)'
;MTPIRERYHNEHGLIAQCCRCHMVRRPEDPTTWDEVPAFLSDPPDELTHGLCPTCFHEAYPELAARYDAWAATRIAPALVLP
;
A
#
# COMPACT_ATOMS: atom_id res chain seq x y z
N MET A 1 21.53 10.32 -7.81
CA MET A 1 20.33 10.42 -6.95
C MET A 1 19.16 9.97 -7.79
N THR A 2 18.54 8.85 -7.45
CA THR A 2 17.31 8.41 -8.12
C THR A 2 16.19 9.39 -7.74
N PRO A 3 15.35 9.88 -8.68
CA PRO A 3 14.20 10.71 -8.35
C PRO A 3 13.31 9.99 -7.33
N ILE A 4 12.79 10.70 -6.34
CA ILE A 4 11.97 10.09 -5.27
C ILE A 4 10.77 9.31 -5.84
N ARG A 5 10.23 9.74 -6.99
CA ARG A 5 9.11 9.10 -7.70
C ARG A 5 9.43 7.70 -8.21
N GLU A 6 10.61 7.49 -8.78
CA GLU A 6 11.03 6.20 -9.37
C GLU A 6 11.02 5.05 -8.34
N ARG A 7 11.25 5.38 -7.06
CA ARG A 7 11.22 4.40 -5.98
C ARG A 7 9.83 3.78 -5.76
N TYR A 8 8.76 4.48 -6.14
CA TYR A 8 7.39 4.09 -5.80
C TYR A 8 6.57 3.59 -6.99
N HIS A 9 7.15 3.52 -8.18
CA HIS A 9 6.48 2.98 -9.37
C HIS A 9 6.45 1.45 -9.30
N ASN A 10 5.26 0.86 -9.44
CA ASN A 10 5.13 -0.58 -9.67
C ASN A 10 5.48 -0.96 -11.12
N GLU A 11 5.37 -2.24 -11.47
CA GLU A 11 5.63 -2.76 -12.81
C GLU A 11 4.73 -2.16 -13.92
N HIS A 12 3.67 -1.44 -13.54
CA HIS A 12 2.75 -0.76 -14.43
C HIS A 12 2.96 0.76 -14.50
N GLY A 13 3.99 1.28 -13.82
CA GLY A 13 4.28 2.71 -13.76
C GLY A 13 3.32 3.50 -12.87
N LEU A 14 2.61 2.84 -11.95
CA LEU A 14 1.66 3.46 -11.03
C LEU A 14 2.24 3.57 -9.63
N ILE A 15 1.87 4.63 -8.92
CA ILE A 15 2.17 4.83 -7.50
C ILE A 15 0.91 4.56 -6.70
N ALA A 16 0.97 3.75 -5.64
CA ALA A 16 -0.18 3.47 -4.78
C ALA A 16 -0.08 4.27 -3.47
N GLN A 17 -1.03 5.18 -3.24
CA GLN A 17 -1.15 5.96 -2.01
C GLN A 17 -2.42 5.57 -1.22
N CYS A 18 -2.31 5.54 0.10
CA CYS A 18 -3.47 5.35 0.97
C CYS A 18 -4.32 6.62 0.98
N CYS A 19 -5.60 6.53 0.64
CA CYS A 19 -6.50 7.69 0.62
C CYS A 19 -6.86 8.24 2.00
N ARG A 20 -6.48 7.56 3.09
CA ARG A 20 -6.78 7.96 4.46
C ARG A 20 -5.59 8.56 5.19
N CYS A 21 -4.42 7.91 5.13
CA CYS A 21 -3.22 8.35 5.84
C CYS A 21 -2.12 8.88 4.91
N HIS A 22 -2.33 8.85 3.60
CA HIS A 22 -1.40 9.32 2.57
C HIS A 22 -0.03 8.65 2.52
N MET A 23 0.17 7.56 3.27
CA MET A 23 1.35 6.73 3.09
C MET A 23 1.36 6.11 1.69
N VAL A 24 2.56 5.93 1.13
CA VAL A 24 2.80 5.43 -0.23
C VAL A 24 3.41 4.04 -0.15
N ARG A 25 2.84 3.09 -0.89
CA ARG A 25 3.30 1.70 -0.89
C ARG A 25 4.59 1.54 -1.68
N ARG A 26 5.54 0.79 -1.12
CA ARG A 26 6.74 0.38 -1.86
C ARG A 26 6.40 -0.74 -2.85
N PRO A 27 6.86 -0.66 -4.11
CA PRO A 27 6.64 -1.72 -5.09
C PRO A 27 7.45 -2.98 -4.75
N GLU A 28 8.64 -2.85 -4.17
CA GLU A 28 9.51 -3.97 -3.80
C GLU A 28 9.02 -4.74 -2.57
N ASP A 29 8.22 -4.10 -1.72
CA ASP A 29 7.62 -4.69 -0.53
C ASP A 29 6.21 -4.11 -0.32
N PRO A 30 5.16 -4.84 -0.73
CA PRO A 30 3.77 -4.40 -0.62
C PRO A 30 3.28 -4.11 0.80
N THR A 31 4.05 -4.52 1.81
CA THR A 31 3.71 -4.34 3.23
C THR A 31 4.40 -3.14 3.85
N THR A 32 5.41 -2.59 3.18
CA THR A 32 6.04 -1.36 3.58
C THR A 32 5.32 -0.16 2.94
N TRP A 33 4.93 0.77 3.80
CA TRP A 33 4.28 2.02 3.44
C TRP A 33 5.09 3.16 4.04
N ASP A 34 5.51 4.12 3.21
CA ASP A 34 6.31 5.27 3.63
C ASP A 34 5.47 6.54 3.66
N GLU A 35 5.78 7.43 4.60
CA GLU A 35 5.40 8.82 4.48
C GLU A 35 6.26 9.50 3.42
N VAL A 36 5.63 10.08 2.40
CA VAL A 36 6.31 10.82 1.33
C VAL A 36 5.70 12.21 1.22
N PRO A 37 6.09 13.17 2.10
CA PRO A 37 5.50 14.51 2.12
C PRO A 37 5.56 15.25 0.78
N ALA A 38 6.57 14.94 -0.05
CA ALA A 38 6.69 15.50 -1.40
C ALA A 38 5.45 15.20 -2.27
N PHE A 39 4.80 14.04 -2.12
CA PHE A 39 3.62 13.67 -2.91
C PHE A 39 2.34 14.33 -2.43
N LEU A 40 2.32 14.92 -1.23
CA LEU A 40 1.20 15.73 -0.77
C LEU A 40 1.23 17.13 -1.37
N SER A 41 2.43 17.70 -1.52
CA SER A 41 2.62 19.05 -2.07
C SER A 41 2.64 19.07 -3.60
N ASP A 42 3.20 18.03 -4.22
CA ASP A 42 3.36 17.88 -5.66
C ASP A 42 3.04 16.43 -6.06
N PRO A 43 1.74 16.08 -6.10
CA PRO A 43 1.30 14.72 -6.40
C PRO A 43 1.69 14.32 -7.84
N PRO A 44 2.30 13.14 -8.03
CA PRO A 44 2.50 12.57 -9.37
C PRO A 44 1.17 12.31 -10.08
N ASP A 45 1.15 12.42 -11.41
CA ASP A 45 -0.04 12.13 -12.22
C ASP A 45 -0.41 10.63 -12.19
N GLU A 46 0.58 9.76 -11.98
CA GLU A 46 0.46 8.31 -11.92
C GLU A 46 -0.01 7.79 -10.55
N LEU A 47 -0.41 8.70 -9.66
CA LEU A 47 -0.83 8.37 -8.31
C LEU A 47 -2.25 7.76 -8.31
N THR A 48 -2.33 6.55 -7.78
CA THR A 48 -3.57 5.80 -7.57
C THR A 48 -3.86 5.69 -6.08
N HIS A 49 -5.12 5.46 -5.75
CA HIS A 49 -5.58 5.45 -4.36
C HIS A 49 -6.11 4.07 -3.95
N GLY A 50 -5.75 3.68 -2.73
CA GLY A 50 -6.28 2.49 -2.06
C GLY A 50 -6.27 2.69 -0.54
N LEU A 51 -6.31 1.60 0.22
CA LEU A 51 -6.11 1.63 1.67
C LEU A 51 -4.89 0.80 2.05
N CYS A 52 -4.07 1.33 2.95
CA CYS A 52 -3.04 0.52 3.61
C CYS A 52 -3.70 -0.49 4.57
N PRO A 53 -2.99 -1.58 4.94
CA PRO A 53 -3.55 -2.61 5.83
C PRO A 53 -4.12 -2.02 7.12
N THR A 54 -3.42 -1.09 7.77
CA THR A 54 -3.86 -0.43 9.00
C THR A 54 -5.19 0.31 8.80
N CYS A 55 -5.27 1.18 7.79
CA CYS A 55 -6.47 1.96 7.55
C CYS A 55 -7.65 1.08 7.09
N PHE A 56 -7.39 -0.04 6.42
CA PHE A 56 -8.42 -1.02 6.05
C PHE A 56 -8.99 -1.72 7.29
N HIS A 57 -8.15 -2.19 8.20
CA HIS A 57 -8.58 -2.84 9.45
C HIS A 57 -9.40 -1.90 10.34
N GLU A 58 -8.99 -0.63 10.43
CA GLU A 58 -9.71 0.36 11.22
C GLU A 58 -11.06 0.75 10.60
N ALA A 59 -11.12 0.86 9.26
CA ALA A 59 -12.33 1.31 8.57
C ALA A 59 -13.35 0.17 8.36
N TYR A 60 -12.89 -1.07 8.18
CA TYR A 60 -13.72 -2.23 7.83
C TYR A 60 -13.33 -3.48 8.63
N PRO A 61 -13.45 -3.47 9.97
CA PRO A 61 -12.94 -4.55 10.81
C PRO A 61 -13.59 -5.91 10.52
N GLU A 62 -14.89 -5.97 10.21
CA GLU A 62 -15.57 -7.22 9.86
C GLU A 62 -15.12 -7.78 8.50
N LEU A 63 -14.79 -6.91 7.54
CA LEU A 63 -14.28 -7.33 6.24
C LEU A 63 -12.81 -7.75 6.33
N ALA A 64 -12.02 -7.06 7.14
CA ALA A 64 -10.64 -7.42 7.45
C ALA A 64 -10.57 -8.81 8.09
N ALA A 65 -11.38 -9.10 9.11
CA ALA A 65 -11.44 -10.43 9.72
C ALA A 65 -11.77 -11.54 8.71
N ARG A 66 -12.67 -11.26 7.77
CA ARG A 66 -13.00 -12.21 6.68
C ARG A 66 -11.85 -12.37 5.69
N TYR A 67 -11.16 -11.28 5.34
CA TYR A 67 -9.99 -11.30 4.46
C TYR A 67 -8.85 -12.10 5.08
N ASP A 68 -8.56 -11.90 6.36
CA ASP A 68 -7.50 -12.62 7.07
C ASP A 68 -7.81 -14.12 7.16
N ALA A 69 -9.06 -14.47 7.48
CA ALA A 69 -9.51 -15.86 7.48
C ALA A 69 -9.41 -16.50 6.08
N TRP A 70 -9.71 -15.74 5.02
CA TRP A 70 -9.54 -16.20 3.64
C TRP A 70 -8.06 -16.38 3.27
N ALA A 71 -7.20 -15.41 3.62
CA ALA A 71 -5.77 -15.46 3.33
C ALA A 71 -5.11 -16.65 4.02
N ALA A 72 -5.46 -16.92 5.28
CA ALA A 72 -4.94 -18.03 6.08
C ALA A 72 -5.31 -19.42 5.54
N THR A 73 -6.38 -19.54 4.76
CA THR A 73 -6.92 -20.83 4.30
C THR A 73 -6.61 -21.16 2.84
N ARG A 74 -6.10 -20.19 2.04
CA ARG A 74 -5.91 -20.39 0.59
C ARG A 74 -4.55 -19.94 0.03
N ILE A 75 -3.73 -19.22 0.80
CA ILE A 75 -2.40 -18.79 0.34
C ILE A 75 -1.34 -19.61 1.09
N ALA A 76 -0.60 -20.46 0.39
CA ALA A 76 0.61 -21.09 0.91
C ALA A 76 1.61 -20.00 1.39
N PRO A 77 2.47 -20.28 2.39
CA PRO A 77 2.88 -19.37 3.46
C PRO A 77 3.98 -18.34 3.08
N ALA A 78 3.82 -17.59 2.00
CA ALA A 78 4.84 -16.63 1.55
C ALA A 78 4.56 -15.15 1.87
N LEU A 79 3.35 -14.79 2.34
CA LEU A 79 2.95 -13.37 2.49
C LEU A 79 2.26 -13.02 3.82
N VAL A 80 2.20 -13.95 4.77
CA VAL A 80 1.84 -13.59 6.16
C VAL A 80 3.13 -13.08 6.81
N LEU A 81 3.39 -11.78 6.67
CA LEU A 81 4.54 -11.11 7.26
C LEU A 81 4.42 -11.01 8.80
N PRO A 82 5.56 -10.85 9.50
CA PRO A 82 5.76 -11.16 10.92
C PRO A 82 5.13 -10.17 11.90
#